data_AF-A0A1Y2A2U7-F1
#
_entry.id   AF-A0A1Y2A2U7-F1
#
_cell.length_a   1.000
_cell.length_b   1.000
_cell.length_c   1.000
_cell.angle_alpha   90.00
_cell.angle_beta   90.00
_cell.angle_gamma   90.00
#
_symmetry.space_group_name_H-M   'P 1'
#
loop_
_entity.id
_entity.type
_entity.pdbx_description
1 polymer ?
#
loop_
_entity_poly.entity_id
_entity_poly.type
_entity_poly.pdbx_seq_one_letter_code
_entity_poly.pdbx_strand_id
1 'polypeptide(L)'
;QMTWTEYFNHKKQSRTFEVATSAGTGLLSFVAGSYYFMAVKEFDPTELVFGVMDASVAYSMGAMCVGIAGGVLGVFVGGALWRGSAKKHVLDAIDVMDKQFFERVKKYRPQGQLRMSLDSPMPDYYAESVKSVAGYRAWLRKQ
;
A
#
# COMPACT_ATOMS: atom_id res chain seq x y z
N GLN A 1 -13.44 24.40 -6.95
CA GLN A 1 -13.92 23.04 -6.62
C GLN A 1 -13.26 22.09 -7.61
N MET A 2 -12.71 20.98 -7.12
CA MET A 2 -11.94 20.02 -7.91
C MET A 2 -12.88 19.08 -8.68
N THR A 3 -12.51 18.68 -9.90
CA THR A 3 -13.32 17.72 -10.65
C THR A 3 -13.15 16.30 -10.09
N TRP A 4 -14.18 15.44 -10.23
CA TRP A 4 -14.11 14.04 -9.78
C TRP A 4 -12.98 13.26 -10.46
N THR A 5 -12.70 13.56 -11.72
CA THR A 5 -11.59 12.97 -12.49
C THR A 5 -10.23 13.33 -11.92
N GLU A 6 -10.03 14.61 -11.58
CA GLU A 6 -8.79 15.04 -10.92
C GLU A 6 -8.64 14.37 -9.57
N TYR A 7 -9.70 14.31 -8.76
CA TYR A 7 -9.66 13.68 -7.45
C TYR A 7 -9.18 12.22 -7.51
N PHE A 8 -9.74 11.42 -8.43
CA PHE A 8 -9.30 10.04 -8.63
C PHE A 8 -7.86 9.94 -9.16
N ASN A 9 -7.42 10.88 -9.99
CA ASN A 9 -6.03 10.95 -10.44
C ASN A 9 -5.07 11.22 -9.28
N HIS A 10 -5.39 12.13 -8.36
CA HIS A 10 -4.57 12.40 -7.19
C HIS A 10 -4.50 11.19 -6.24
N LYS A 11 -5.60 10.46 -6.05
CA LYS A 11 -5.58 9.18 -5.31
C LYS A 11 -4.68 8.13 -5.97
N LYS A 12 -4.77 8.00 -7.31
CA LYS A 12 -3.89 7.10 -8.07
C LYS A 12 -2.43 7.51 -7.91
N GLN A 13 -2.14 8.80 -7.98
CA GLN A 13 -0.80 9.33 -7.82
C GLN A 13 -0.22 9.05 -6.42
N SER A 14 -0.99 9.32 -5.35
CA SER A 14 -0.60 8.97 -3.97
C SER A 14 -0.21 7.50 -3.86
N ARG A 15 -1.04 6.60 -4.41
CA ARG A 15 -0.77 5.16 -4.37
C ARG A 15 0.47 4.78 -5.17
N THR A 16 0.71 5.39 -6.32
CA THR A 16 1.93 5.15 -7.10
C THR A 16 3.17 5.56 -6.31
N PHE A 17 3.14 6.69 -5.59
CA PHE A 17 4.24 7.10 -4.72
C PHE A 17 4.49 6.11 -3.57
N GLU A 18 3.44 5.66 -2.89
CA GLU A 18 3.55 4.63 -1.85
C GLU A 18 4.19 3.34 -2.38
N VAL A 19 3.74 2.84 -3.54
CA VAL A 19 4.27 1.62 -4.16
C VAL A 19 5.72 1.83 -4.64
N ALA A 20 6.02 2.97 -5.25
CA ALA A 20 7.38 3.27 -5.73
C ALA A 20 8.37 3.40 -4.56
N THR A 21 7.99 4.11 -3.49
CA THR A 21 8.86 4.30 -2.32
C THR A 21 9.01 3.01 -1.51
N SER A 22 7.95 2.21 -1.35
CA SER A 22 8.06 0.89 -0.69
C SER A 22 8.95 -0.09 -1.46
N ALA A 23 8.82 -0.14 -2.78
CA ALA A 23 9.73 -0.94 -3.61
C ALA A 23 11.18 -0.45 -3.50
N GLY A 24 11.40 0.87 -3.62
CA GLY A 24 12.74 1.46 -3.55
C GLY A 24 13.43 1.25 -2.20
N THR A 25 12.73 1.57 -1.10
CA THR A 25 13.26 1.41 0.27
C THR A 25 13.43 -0.05 0.66
N GLY A 26 12.54 -0.95 0.21
CA GLY A 26 12.68 -2.38 0.44
C GLY A 26 13.93 -2.94 -0.25
N LEU A 27 14.16 -2.57 -1.51
CA LEU A 27 15.37 -2.95 -2.25
C LEU A 27 16.64 -2.37 -1.60
N LEU A 28 16.64 -1.07 -1.25
CA LEU A 28 17.77 -0.44 -0.58
C LEU A 28 18.07 -1.09 0.77
N SER A 29 17.05 -1.41 1.56
CA SER A 29 17.21 -2.06 2.86
C SER A 29 17.70 -3.49 2.71
N PHE A 30 17.25 -4.21 1.69
CA PHE A 30 17.74 -5.55 1.37
C PHE A 30 19.23 -5.54 0.98
N VAL A 31 19.64 -4.60 0.13
CA VAL A 31 21.04 -4.44 -0.28
C VAL A 31 21.92 -4.03 0.91
N ALA A 32 21.46 -3.07 1.71
CA ALA A 32 22.17 -2.62 2.91
C ALA A 32 22.30 -3.74 3.95
N GLY A 33 21.23 -4.50 4.20
CA GLY A 33 21.22 -5.66 5.09
C GLY A 33 22.16 -6.75 4.59
N SER A 34 22.11 -7.09 3.30
CA SER A 34 23.01 -8.07 2.69
C SER A 34 24.47 -7.65 2.79
N TYR A 35 24.77 -6.37 2.53
CA TYR A 35 26.12 -5.81 2.69
C TYR A 35 26.60 -5.90 4.14
N TYR A 36 25.74 -5.58 5.12
CA TYR A 36 26.08 -5.70 6.53
C TYR A 36 26.45 -7.14 6.91
N PHE A 37 25.65 -8.12 6.49
CA PHE A 37 25.92 -9.53 6.80
C PHE A 37 27.15 -10.09 6.07
N MET A 38 27.51 -9.58 4.89
CA MET A 38 28.67 -10.03 4.11
C MET A 38 29.99 -9.35 4.50
N ALA A 39 29.96 -8.04 4.74
CA ALA A 39 31.18 -7.23 4.89
C ALA A 39 31.56 -6.97 6.35
N VAL A 40 30.60 -6.97 7.27
CA VAL A 40 30.82 -6.57 8.67
C VAL A 40 30.83 -7.76 9.61
N LYS A 41 30.06 -8.82 9.32
CA LYS A 41 30.04 -10.02 10.15
C LYS A 41 31.05 -11.04 9.60
N GLU A 42 31.95 -11.51 10.45
CA GLU A 42 32.82 -12.65 10.10
C GLU A 42 31.94 -13.87 9.82
N PHE A 43 31.99 -14.33 8.57
CA PHE A 43 31.25 -15.50 8.12
C PHE A 43 32.05 -16.74 8.47
N ASP A 44 31.75 -17.38 9.60
CA ASP A 44 32.22 -18.74 9.88
C ASP A 44 31.17 -19.73 9.34
N PRO A 45 31.46 -20.44 8.23
CA PRO A 45 30.53 -21.40 7.63
C PRO A 45 30.31 -22.66 8.47
N THR A 46 31.07 -22.86 9.55
CA THR A 46 30.95 -24.03 10.42
C THR A 46 30.02 -23.79 11.61
N GLU A 47 29.66 -22.55 11.90
CA GLU A 47 28.72 -22.22 12.95
C GLU A 47 27.27 -22.47 12.51
N LEU A 48 26.60 -23.37 13.24
CA LEU A 48 25.16 -23.55 13.12
C LEU A 48 24.44 -22.46 13.89
N VAL A 49 23.70 -21.60 13.19
CA VAL A 49 22.86 -20.59 13.82
C VAL A 49 21.62 -21.31 14.39
N PHE A 50 21.41 -21.19 15.71
CA PHE A 50 20.38 -21.92 16.48
C PHE A 50 20.46 -23.46 16.41
N GLY A 51 21.58 -24.04 15.96
CA GLY A 51 21.79 -25.50 15.94
C GLY A 51 21.01 -26.27 14.86
N VAL A 52 20.29 -25.58 13.96
CA VAL A 52 19.40 -26.21 12.97
C VAL A 52 19.67 -25.73 11.53
N MET A 53 20.22 -24.52 11.35
CA MET A 53 20.39 -23.90 10.04
C MET A 53 21.84 -23.49 9.82
N ASP A 54 22.32 -23.62 8.59
CA ASP A 54 23.64 -23.12 8.23
C ASP A 54 23.67 -21.58 8.35
N ALA A 55 24.88 -21.03 8.52
CA ALA A 55 25.05 -19.59 8.63
C ALA A 55 24.56 -18.85 7.36
N SER A 56 24.67 -19.47 6.18
CA SER A 56 24.30 -18.83 4.91
C SER A 56 22.79 -18.61 4.76
N VAL A 57 21.97 -19.61 5.12
CA VAL A 57 20.51 -19.50 5.07
C VAL A 57 20.02 -18.55 6.17
N ALA A 58 20.61 -18.60 7.36
CA ALA A 58 20.24 -17.69 8.46
C ALA A 58 20.48 -16.21 8.10
N TYR A 59 21.64 -15.88 7.52
CA TYR A 59 21.94 -14.49 7.12
C TYR A 59 21.11 -14.02 5.92
N SER A 60 20.86 -14.88 4.93
CA SER A 60 20.00 -14.52 3.79
C SER A 60 18.56 -14.29 4.21
N MET A 61 18.02 -15.10 5.14
CA MET A 61 16.71 -14.84 5.75
C MET A 61 16.70 -13.54 6.55
N GLY A 62 17.76 -13.26 7.32
CA GLY A 62 17.92 -12.00 8.02
C GLY A 62 17.88 -10.80 7.07
N ALA A 63 18.61 -10.88 5.95
CA ALA A 63 18.60 -9.84 4.91
C ALA A 63 17.21 -9.66 4.28
N MET A 64 16.49 -10.75 4.02
CA MET A 64 15.10 -10.68 3.52
C MET A 64 14.16 -10.00 4.52
N CYS A 65 14.26 -10.32 5.82
CA CYS A 65 13.46 -9.68 6.86
C CYS A 65 13.72 -8.16 6.93
N VAL A 66 14.99 -7.74 6.82
CA VAL A 66 15.36 -6.32 6.77
C VAL A 66 14.79 -5.64 5.52
N GLY A 67 14.82 -6.31 4.36
CA GLY A 67 14.19 -5.81 3.14
C GLY A 67 12.68 -5.61 3.28
N ILE A 68 11.97 -6.58 3.86
CA ILE A 68 10.51 -6.49 4.10
C ILE A 68 10.20 -5.34 5.07
N ALA A 69 10.93 -5.27 6.19
CA ALA A 69 10.75 -4.20 7.18
C ALA A 69 11.00 -2.81 6.55
N GLY A 70 12.05 -2.68 5.73
CA GLY A 70 12.34 -1.47 4.97
C GLY A 70 11.22 -1.08 4.01
N GLY A 71 10.64 -2.05 3.31
CA GLY A 71 9.52 -1.81 2.39
C GLY A 71 8.26 -1.30 3.10
N VAL A 72 7.97 -1.81 4.30
CA VAL A 72 6.84 -1.32 5.13
C VAL A 72 7.08 0.14 5.55
N LEU A 73 8.30 0.46 6.03
CA LEU A 73 8.68 1.85 6.34
C LEU A 73 8.57 2.75 5.11
N GLY A 74 8.88 2.23 3.93
CA GLY A 74 8.72 2.92 2.66
C GLY A 74 7.31 3.38 2.32
N VAL A 75 6.27 2.65 2.75
CA VAL A 75 4.88 3.08 2.53
C VAL A 75 4.59 4.38 3.29
N PHE A 76 5.05 4.49 4.54
CA PHE A 76 4.89 5.70 5.35
C PHE A 76 5.66 6.89 4.76
N VAL A 77 6.91 6.64 4.33
CA VAL A 77 7.74 7.66 3.69
C VAL A 77 7.12 8.12 2.36
N GLY A 78 6.61 7.20 1.54
CA GLY A 78 5.96 7.53 0.26
C GLY A 78 4.72 8.41 0.44
N GLY A 79 3.89 8.11 1.44
CA GLY A 79 2.74 8.93 1.80
C GLY A 79 3.15 10.34 2.28
N ALA A 80 4.21 10.43 3.08
CA ALA A 80 4.74 11.71 3.55
C ALA A 80 5.35 12.55 2.41
N LEU A 81 6.10 11.92 1.50
CA LEU A 81 6.66 12.56 0.32
C LEU A 81 5.59 13.11 -0.62
N TRP A 82 4.53 12.33 -0.86
CA TRP A 82 3.39 12.78 -1.65
C TRP A 82 2.70 14.00 -1.02
N ARG A 83 2.41 13.95 0.28
CA ARG A 83 1.81 15.08 1.02
C ARG A 83 2.71 16.31 1.05
N GLY A 84 4.03 16.12 1.12
CA GLY A 84 5.01 17.20 1.08
C GLY A 84 5.18 17.84 -0.31
N SER A 85 5.02 17.04 -1.38
CA SER A 85 5.08 17.50 -2.77
C SER A 85 3.78 18.19 -3.23
N ALA A 86 2.63 17.77 -2.67
CA ALA A 86 1.35 18.38 -2.95
C ALA A 86 1.20 19.76 -2.29
N LYS A 87 0.60 20.71 -3.00
CA LYS A 87 0.29 22.04 -2.43
C LYS A 87 -0.83 21.90 -1.39
N LYS A 88 -0.75 22.67 -0.29
CA LYS A 88 -1.74 22.63 0.81
C LYS A 88 -3.19 22.77 0.35
N HIS A 89 -3.48 23.69 -0.58
CA HIS A 89 -4.84 23.87 -1.11
C HIS A 89 -5.39 22.66 -1.87
N VAL A 90 -4.51 21.84 -2.46
CA VAL A 90 -4.91 20.60 -3.14
C VAL A 90 -5.27 19.54 -2.10
N LEU A 91 -4.52 19.46 -1.00
CA LEU A 91 -4.81 18.55 0.11
C LEU A 91 -6.16 18.88 0.74
N ASP A 92 -6.42 20.16 1.03
CA ASP A 92 -7.71 20.60 1.58
C ASP A 92 -8.87 20.29 0.63
N ALA A 93 -8.67 20.46 -0.68
CA ALA A 93 -9.67 20.10 -1.68
C ALA A 93 -9.92 18.58 -1.75
N ILE A 94 -8.87 17.76 -1.63
CA ILE A 94 -8.98 16.30 -1.57
C ILE A 94 -9.77 15.88 -0.33
N ASP A 95 -9.48 16.45 0.84
CA ASP A 95 -10.15 16.11 2.10
C ASP A 95 -11.66 16.43 2.05
N VAL A 96 -12.04 17.55 1.42
CA VAL A 96 -13.45 17.89 1.19
C VAL A 96 -14.11 16.87 0.24
N MET A 97 -13.43 16.50 -0.85
CA MET A 97 -13.94 15.52 -1.81
C MET A 97 -14.02 14.11 -1.21
N ASP A 98 -13.10 13.73 -0.33
CA ASP A 98 -13.10 12.47 0.41
C ASP A 98 -14.34 12.35 1.31
N LYS A 99 -14.68 13.43 2.03
CA LYS A 99 -15.91 13.47 2.83
C LYS A 99 -17.15 13.33 1.97
N GLN A 100 -17.23 14.08 0.86
CA GLN A 100 -18.36 13.99 -0.08
C GLN A 100 -18.47 12.60 -0.72
N PHE A 101 -17.34 11.98 -1.05
CA PHE A 101 -17.31 10.62 -1.59
C PHE A 101 -17.82 9.62 -0.56
N PHE A 102 -17.36 9.71 0.68
CA PHE A 102 -17.81 8.86 1.77
C PHE A 102 -19.32 8.99 2.04
N GLU A 103 -19.86 10.21 2.04
CA GLU A 103 -21.30 10.44 2.18
C GLU A 103 -22.11 9.80 1.05
N ARG A 104 -21.61 9.89 -0.20
CA ARG A 104 -22.23 9.23 -1.35
C ARG A 104 -22.20 7.72 -1.21
N VAL A 105 -21.04 7.13 -0.89
CA VAL A 105 -20.92 5.68 -0.67
C VAL A 105 -21.85 5.24 0.45
N LYS A 106 -21.90 5.96 1.58
CA LYS A 106 -22.79 5.67 2.70
C LYS A 106 -24.27 5.69 2.30
N LYS A 107 -24.68 6.60 1.41
CA LYS A 107 -26.06 6.69 0.90
C LYS A 107 -26.42 5.52 -0.01
N TYR A 108 -25.51 5.12 -0.89
CA TYR A 108 -25.75 4.07 -1.90
C TYR A 108 -25.29 2.67 -1.47
N ARG A 109 -24.76 2.52 -0.25
CA ARG A 109 -24.40 1.21 0.30
C ARG A 109 -25.66 0.33 0.43
N PRO A 110 -25.56 -0.98 0.23
CA PRO A 110 -26.68 -1.88 0.39
C PRO A 110 -27.06 -1.92 1.88
N GLN A 111 -28.26 -1.46 2.20
CA GLN A 111 -28.78 -1.39 3.57
C GLN A 111 -29.50 -2.68 4.02
N GLY A 112 -29.59 -3.69 3.14
CA GLY A 112 -30.23 -4.97 3.41
C GLY A 112 -29.23 -6.10 3.70
N GLN A 113 -29.74 -7.22 4.25
CA GLN A 113 -28.99 -8.48 4.40
C GLN A 113 -28.17 -8.74 3.14
N LEU A 114 -26.86 -8.97 3.32
CA LEU A 114 -25.96 -9.43 2.26
C LEU A 114 -26.69 -10.55 1.52
N ARG A 115 -27.16 -10.29 0.29
CA ARG A 115 -27.76 -11.34 -0.53
C ARG A 115 -26.59 -12.22 -0.96
N MET A 116 -26.28 -13.18 -0.09
CA MET A 116 -25.31 -14.25 -0.32
C MET A 116 -25.92 -15.18 -1.37
N SER A 117 -26.02 -14.74 -2.62
CA SER A 117 -26.20 -15.68 -3.72
C SER A 117 -24.84 -16.32 -3.97
N LEU A 118 -24.77 -17.65 -3.93
CA LEU A 118 -23.56 -18.45 -4.20
C LEU A 118 -22.93 -18.13 -5.58
N ASP A 119 -23.71 -17.53 -6.49
CA ASP A 119 -23.28 -17.06 -7.81
C ASP A 119 -22.80 -15.60 -7.88
N SER A 120 -22.97 -14.79 -6.82
CA SER A 120 -22.59 -13.38 -6.84
C SER A 120 -21.40 -13.12 -5.92
N PRO A 121 -20.28 -12.57 -6.44
CA PRO A 121 -19.13 -12.21 -5.61
C PRO A 121 -19.54 -11.18 -4.56
N MET A 122 -18.87 -11.23 -3.40
CA MET A 122 -19.19 -10.40 -2.22
C MET A 122 -19.37 -8.92 -2.62
N PRO A 123 -20.49 -8.27 -2.24
CA PRO A 123 -20.73 -6.86 -2.55
C PRO A 123 -19.64 -5.99 -1.92
N ASP A 124 -19.01 -5.13 -2.75
CA ASP A 124 -18.04 -4.16 -2.27
C ASP A 124 -18.78 -3.08 -1.46
N TYR A 125 -18.77 -3.23 -0.13
CA TYR A 125 -19.56 -2.40 0.79
C TYR A 125 -19.02 -0.96 0.93
N TYR A 126 -17.69 -0.80 0.83
CA TYR A 126 -17.00 0.48 1.06
C TYR A 126 -16.53 1.16 -0.23
N ALA A 127 -16.86 0.60 -1.39
CA ALA A 127 -16.39 1.07 -2.69
C ALA A 127 -14.86 1.07 -2.79
N GLU A 128 -14.18 0.11 -2.14
CA GLU A 128 -12.72 0.00 -2.11
C GLU A 128 -12.13 -0.19 -3.51
N SER A 129 -12.88 -0.84 -4.40
CA SER A 129 -12.48 -1.07 -5.79
C SER A 129 -12.61 0.17 -6.70
N VAL A 130 -13.28 1.24 -6.24
CA VAL A 130 -13.57 2.42 -7.06
C VAL A 130 -12.36 3.33 -7.17
N LYS A 131 -11.69 3.28 -8.33
CA LYS A 131 -10.52 4.12 -8.66
C LYS A 131 -10.79 5.16 -9.75
N SER A 132 -12.00 5.24 -10.26
CA SER A 132 -12.38 6.15 -11.35
C SER A 132 -13.88 6.44 -11.33
N VAL A 133 -14.30 7.48 -12.06
CA VAL A 133 -15.73 7.81 -12.22
C VAL A 133 -16.50 6.68 -12.92
N ALA A 134 -15.88 6.04 -13.92
CA ALA A 134 -16.47 4.89 -14.60
C ALA A 134 -16.61 3.68 -13.64
N GLY A 135 -15.59 3.45 -12.80
CA GLY A 135 -15.63 2.45 -11.74
C GLY A 135 -16.74 2.72 -10.73
N TYR A 136 -16.95 3.98 -10.34
CA TYR A 136 -18.03 4.38 -9.45
C TYR A 136 -19.41 4.09 -10.05
N ARG A 137 -19.62 4.38 -11.33
CA ARG A 137 -20.88 4.05 -12.03
C ARG A 137 -21.09 2.54 -12.17
N ALA A 138 -20.01 1.77 -12.37
CA ALA A 138 -20.09 0.31 -12.39
C ALA A 138 -20.42 -0.25 -11.01
N TRP A 139 -19.81 0.30 -9.96
CA TRP A 139 -20.09 -0.06 -8.57
C TRP A 139 -21.56 0.23 -8.21
N LEU A 140 -22.09 1.41 -8.56
CA LEU A 140 -23.50 1.76 -8.34
C LEU A 140 -24.49 0.81 -9.02
N ARG A 141 -24.12 0.20 -10.16
CA ARG A 141 -24.95 -0.80 -10.85
C ARG A 141 -24.90 -2.18 -10.21
N LYS A 142 -23.88 -2.45 -9.38
CA LYS A 142 -23.67 -3.73 -8.69
C LYS A 142 -24.30 -3.74 -7.29
N GLN A 143 -24.60 -2.57 -6.73
CA GLN A 143 -25.36 -2.42 -5.48
C GLN A 143 -26.85 -2.64 -5.73
#